data_AF-A0A388TFD5-F1
#
_entry.id   AF-A0A388TFD5-F1
#
_cell.length_a   1.000
_cell.length_b   1.000
_cell.length_c   1.000
_cell.angle_alpha   90.00
_cell.angle_beta   90.00
_cell.angle_gamma   90.00
#
_symmetry.space_group_name_H-M   'P 1'
#
loop_
_entity.id
_entity.type
_entity.pdbx_description
1 polymer ?
#
loop_
_entity_poly.entity_id
_entity_poly.type
_entity_poly.pdbx_seq_one_letter_code
_entity_poly.pdbx_strand_id
1 'polypeptide(L)' 'MAYAEARDNEDIEKVLRRFKRQVKDENILQDLREREVYEKPSELRKKEQRERERQNYRRMRLEEY' A
#
# COMPACT_ATOMS: atom_id res chain seq x y z
N MET A 1 2.42 -3.57 11.50
CA MET A 1 2.20 -5.01 11.71
C MET A 1 0.68 -5.20 11.72
N ALA A 2 0.13 -5.82 10.69
CA ALA A 2 -1.31 -5.93 10.55
C ALA A 2 -1.88 -6.94 11.56
N TYR A 3 -2.95 -6.55 12.26
CA TYR A 3 -3.69 -7.43 13.17
C TYR A 3 -5.19 -7.20 13.00
N ALA A 4 -5.95 -8.30 12.92
CA ALA A 4 -7.40 -8.29 12.85
C ALA A 4 -7.96 -9.21 13.92
N GLU A 5 -8.60 -8.64 14.93
CA GLU A 5 -9.32 -9.39 15.95
C GLU A 5 -10.71 -9.77 15.43
N ALA A 6 -11.15 -10.98 15.81
CA ALA A 6 -12.52 -11.43 15.57
C ALA A 6 -13.44 -10.78 16.60
N ARG A 7 -14.62 -10.33 16.15
CA ARG A 7 -15.68 -9.85 17.05
C ARG A 7 -16.65 -10.99 17.36
N ASP A 8 -17.38 -10.88 18.46
CA ASP A 8 -18.39 -11.87 18.83
C ASP A 8 -19.44 -12.00 17.71
N ASN A 9 -19.68 -13.24 17.26
CA ASN A 9 -20.55 -13.62 16.14
C ASN A 9 -20.12 -13.14 14.73
N GLU A 10 -18.82 -12.92 14.50
CA GLU A 10 -18.33 -12.59 13.16
C GLU A 10 -17.91 -13.82 12.36
N ASP A 11 -18.27 -13.84 11.08
CA ASP A 11 -17.83 -14.87 10.13
C ASP A 11 -16.33 -14.72 9.84
N ILE A 12 -15.61 -15.85 9.83
CA ILE A 12 -14.15 -15.93 9.63
C ILE A 12 -13.75 -15.25 8.32
N GLU A 13 -14.56 -15.36 7.27
CA GLU A 13 -14.27 -14.76 5.97
C GLU A 13 -14.23 -13.22 6.05
N LYS A 14 -15.09 -12.62 6.87
CA LYS A 14 -15.11 -11.16 7.08
C LYS A 14 -13.86 -10.69 7.82
N VAL A 15 -13.42 -11.43 8.84
CA VAL A 15 -12.19 -11.14 9.58
C VAL A 15 -10.98 -11.23 8.64
N LEU A 16 -10.90 -12.27 7.81
CA LEU A 16 -9.83 -12.45 6.82
C LEU A 16 -9.81 -11.32 5.79
N ARG A 17 -10.97 -10.84 5.34
CA ARG A 17 -11.05 -9.71 4.41
C ARG A 17 -10.53 -8.42 5.02
N ARG A 18 -10.84 -8.14 6.31
CA ARG A 18 -10.29 -6.98 7.02
C ARG A 18 -8.78 -7.08 7.19
N PHE A 19 -8.29 -8.27 7.56
CA PHE A 19 -6.86 -8.52 7.68
C PHE A 19 -6.13 -8.27 6.36
N LYS A 20 -6.62 -8.85 5.26
CA LYS A 20 -6.06 -8.61 3.91
C LYS A 20 -6.06 -7.14 3.53
N ARG A 21 -7.10 -6.39 3.91
CA ARG A 21 -7.16 -4.94 3.68
C ARG A 21 -6.10 -4.22 4.52
N GLN A 22 -5.97 -4.50 5.81
CA GLN A 22 -4.93 -3.90 6.66
C GLN A 22 -3.52 -4.21 6.15
N VAL A 23 -3.24 -5.45 5.73
CA VAL A 23 -1.94 -5.83 5.14
C VAL A 23 -1.64 -4.99 3.89
N LYS A 24 -2.66 -4.71 3.07
CA LYS A 24 -2.53 -3.86 1.88
C LYS A 24 -2.37 -2.39 2.26
N ASP A 25 -3.15 -1.89 3.20
CA ASP A 25 -3.12 -0.49 3.65
C ASP A 25 -1.77 -0.15 4.31
N GLU A 26 -1.18 -1.09 5.04
CA GLU A 26 0.16 -0.98 5.62
C GLU A 26 1.30 -1.20 4.61
N ASN A 27 0.99 -1.50 3.33
CA ASN A 27 1.97 -1.77 2.27
C ASN A 27 3.05 -2.82 2.60
N ILE A 28 2.79 -3.73 3.53
CA ILE A 28 3.77 -4.71 4.05
C ILE A 28 4.43 -5.53 2.92
N LEU A 29 3.63 -5.96 1.94
CA LEU A 29 4.13 -6.76 0.81
C LEU A 29 4.98 -5.95 -0.17
N GLN A 30 4.70 -4.65 -0.31
CA GLN A 30 5.50 -3.76 -1.15
C GLN A 30 6.85 -3.49 -0.50
N ASP A 31 6.84 -3.16 0.80
CA ASP A 31 8.06 -2.95 1.59
C ASP A 31 8.98 -4.17 1.55
N LEU A 32 8.41 -5.38 1.66
CA LEU A 32 9.19 -6.62 1.57
C LEU A 32 9.90 -6.72 0.21
N ARG A 33 9.17 -6.51 -0.89
CA ARG A 33 9.71 -6.58 -2.25
C ARG A 33 10.79 -5.52 -2.51
N GLU A 34 10.63 -4.33 -1.96
CA GLU A 34 11.61 -3.26 -2.10
C GLU A 34 12.89 -3.53 -1.28
N ARG A 35 12.78 -4.28 -0.18
CA ARG A 35 13.92 -4.69 0.65
C ARG A 35 14.63 -5.95 0.18
N GLU A 36 14.00 -6.74 -0.70
CA GLU A 36 14.60 -7.96 -1.26
C GLU A 36 15.85 -7.68 -2.10
N VAL A 37 15.93 -6.51 -2.73
CA VAL A 37 17.03 -6.14 -3.63
C VAL A 37 17.60 -4.79 -3.23
N TYR A 38 18.93 -4.66 -3.29
CA TYR A 38 19.56 -3.35 -3.13
C TYR A 38 19.29 -2.46 -4.34
N GLU A 39 18.51 -1.40 -4.14
CA GLU A 39 18.36 -0.32 -5.10
C GLU A 39 19.36 0.80 -4.80
N LYS A 40 20.03 1.31 -5.84
CA LYS A 40 20.94 2.45 -5.71
C LYS A 40 20.15 3.70 -5.26
N PRO A 41 20.74 4.59 -4.43
CA PRO A 41 20.06 5.81 -3.96
C PRO A 41 19.58 6.75 -5.08
N SER A 42 20.17 6.68 -6.28
CA SER A 42 19.71 7.44 -7.44
C SER A 42 18.41 6.88 -8.03
N GLU A 43 18.28 5.56 -8.08
CA GLU A 43 17.11 4.89 -8.66
C GLU A 43 15.90 4.98 -7.72
N LEU A 44 16.13 4.88 -6.40
CA LEU A 44 15.12 5.14 -5.38
C LEU A 44 14.52 6.55 -5.53
N ARG A 45 15.36 7.58 -5.61
CA ARG A 45 14.92 8.98 -5.81
C ARG A 45 14.12 9.16 -7.11
N LYS A 46 14.55 8.53 -8.21
CA LYS A 46 13.81 8.56 -9.48
C LYS A 46 12.46 7.84 -9.39
N LYS A 47 12.37 6.75 -8.63
CA LYS A 47 11.12 6.00 -8.43
C LYS A 47 10.12 6.84 -7.62
N GLU A 48 10.57 7.43 -6.51
CA GLU A 48 9.76 8.33 -5.69
C GLU A 48 9.23 9.54 -6.47
N GLN A 49 10.09 10.18 -7.27
CA GLN A 49 9.67 11.31 -8.11
C GLN A 49 8.56 10.91 -9.09
N ARG A 50 8.73 9.79 -9.79
CA ARG A 50 7.71 9.27 -10.72
C ARG A 50 6.40 8.90 -10.01
N GLU A 51 6.45 8.41 -8.78
CA GLU A 51 5.25 8.15 -7.99
C GLU A 51 4.51 9.44 -7.62
N ARG A 52 5.23 10.49 -7.18
CA ARG A 52 4.64 11.80 -6.88
C ARG A 52 4.01 12.45 -8.11
N GLU A 53 4.69 12.41 -9.26
CA GLU A 53 4.16 12.93 -10.52
C GLU A 53 2.86 12.21 -10.92
N ARG A 54 2.82 10.87 -10.78
CA ARG A 54 1.60 10.08 -11.03
C ARG A 54 0.47 10.43 -10.08
N GLN A 55 0.76 10.65 -8.80
CA GLN A 55 -0.25 11.06 -7.82
C GLN A 55 -0.81 12.46 -8.13
N ASN A 56 0.06 13.41 -8.46
CA ASN A 56 -0.34 14.77 -8.84
C ASN A 56 -1.21 14.76 -10.09
N TYR A 57 -0.82 14.01 -11.12
CA TYR A 57 -1.60 13.90 -12.35
C TYR A 57 -3.00 13.30 -12.10
N ARG A 58 -3.11 12.30 -11.22
CA ARG A 58 -4.43 11.74 -10.83
C ARG A 58 -5.28 12.76 -10.07
N ARG A 59 -4.66 13.56 -9.19
CA ARG A 59 -5.36 14.62 -8.45
C ARG A 59 -5.89 15.70 -9.39
N MET A 60 -5.04 16.21 -10.28
CA MET A 60 -5.42 17.25 -11.25
C MET A 60 -6.59 16.79 -12.13
N ARG A 61 -6.57 15.54 -12.60
CA ARG A 61 -7.68 14.98 -13.38
C ARG A 61 -9.01 14.94 -12.60
N LEU A 62 -8.96 14.65 -11.30
CA LEU A 62 -10.15 14.62 -10.45
C LEU A 62 -10.70 16.02 -10.18
N GLU A 63 -9.83 17.04 -10.12
CA GLU A 63 -10.21 18.45 -9.94
C GLU A 63 -10.81 19.07 -11.22
N GLU A 64 -10.53 18.47 -12.38
CA GLU A 64 -11.02 18.92 -13.70
C GLU A 64 -12.45 18.42 -14.03
N TYR A 65 -13.01 17.52 -13.22
CA TYR A 65 -14.37 16.96 -13.34
C TYR A 65 -15.33 17.55 -12.30
#